data_AF-A0A7J4QM30-F1
#
_entry.id   AF-A0A7J4QM30-F1
#
_cell.length_a   1.000
_cell.length_b   1.000
_cell.length_c   1.000
_cell.angle_alpha   90.00
_cell.angle_beta   90.00
_cell.angle_gamma   90.00
#
_symmetry.space_group_name_H-M   'P 1'
#
loop_
_entity.id
_entity.type
_entity.pdbx_description
1 polymer ?
#
loop_
_entity_poly.entity_id
_entity_poly.type
_entity_poly.pdbx_seq_one_letter_code
_entity_poly.pdbx_strand_id
1 'polypeptide(L)'
;MQLHEDEAAGVTDNPLLMVVALVIAGLMIVAVTSDPVATGTDIGDRAPELTSMAYDGAGWANFDLSSYFDETWVEGQPGSWIILEFMDTDCPYCVQRAGELGDWDAVFDAENPQWANEDVQVIAVAAELNIAGHDSSREEIEAFRDKSAGHTCAKQDCSARDGSAHSFPYVDDLSLDAMDTWKVRGTPTYFVIQPDGIIAWTSDNTARYADAGEAVAALAVVDA
;
A
#
# COMPACT_ATOMS: atom_id res chain seq x y z
N MET A 1 -22.83 -7.53 -70.14
CA MET A 1 -23.09 -7.84 -68.72
C MET A 1 -21.74 -7.89 -68.05
N GLN A 2 -21.36 -6.82 -67.35
CA GLN A 2 -20.10 -6.74 -66.60
C GLN A 2 -20.19 -7.76 -65.46
N LEU A 3 -19.25 -8.70 -65.43
CA LEU A 3 -19.01 -9.51 -64.24
C LEU A 3 -18.11 -8.66 -63.35
N HIS A 4 -18.65 -8.30 -62.18
CA HIS A 4 -17.90 -7.69 -61.10
C HIS A 4 -16.83 -8.70 -60.67
N GLU A 5 -15.56 -8.34 -60.78
CA GLU A 5 -14.50 -9.06 -60.08
C GLU A 5 -14.61 -8.67 -58.61
N ASP A 6 -15.19 -9.57 -57.81
CA ASP A 6 -15.08 -9.50 -56.35
C ASP A 6 -13.64 -9.88 -56.00
N GLU A 7 -12.79 -8.88 -55.74
CA GLU A 7 -11.51 -9.06 -55.06
C GLU A 7 -11.78 -9.43 -53.59
N ALA A 8 -12.21 -10.67 -53.36
CA ALA A 8 -12.06 -11.31 -52.07
C ALA A 8 -10.59 -11.73 -51.92
N ALA A 9 -9.72 -10.75 -51.67
CA ALA A 9 -8.34 -11.00 -51.25
C ALA A 9 -8.40 -11.71 -49.89
N GLY A 10 -8.35 -13.04 -49.94
CA GLY A 10 -8.27 -13.87 -48.76
C GLY A 10 -7.02 -13.51 -47.98
N VAL A 11 -7.18 -13.33 -46.67
CA VAL A 11 -6.10 -13.16 -45.68
C VAL A 11 -4.99 -14.23 -45.78
N THR A 12 -5.20 -15.28 -46.56
CA THR A 12 -4.28 -16.38 -46.85
C THR A 12 -3.17 -16.07 -47.87
N ASP A 13 -3.29 -15.00 -48.66
CA ASP A 13 -2.38 -14.78 -49.80
C ASP A 13 -1.15 -13.92 -49.47
N ASN A 14 -1.12 -13.34 -48.27
CA ASN A 14 0.02 -12.58 -47.77
C ASN A 14 0.58 -13.23 -46.49
N PRO A 15 1.76 -13.86 -46.54
CA PRO A 15 2.34 -14.52 -45.37
C PRO A 15 2.58 -13.54 -44.21
N LEU A 16 2.75 -12.25 -44.48
CA LEU A 16 2.83 -11.21 -43.45
C LEU A 16 1.48 -11.05 -42.71
N LEU A 17 0.36 -11.05 -43.43
CA LEU A 17 -0.98 -10.93 -42.83
C LEU A 17 -1.34 -12.17 -42.01
N MET A 18 -0.90 -13.35 -42.44
CA MET A 18 -1.12 -14.59 -41.69
C MET A 18 -0.33 -14.63 -40.38
N VAL A 19 0.94 -14.18 -40.38
CA VAL A 19 1.74 -14.05 -39.16
C VAL A 19 1.14 -13.01 -38.21
N VAL A 20 0.73 -11.84 -38.74
CA VAL A 20 0.08 -10.80 -37.94
C VAL A 20 -1.23 -11.32 -37.32
N ALA A 21 -2.05 -12.06 -38.08
CA ALA A 21 -3.28 -12.65 -37.58
C ALA A 21 -3.03 -13.67 -36.46
N LEU A 22 -1.98 -14.49 -36.56
CA LEU A 22 -1.59 -15.46 -35.51
C LEU A 22 -1.07 -14.77 -34.25
N VAL A 23 -0.27 -13.70 -34.39
CA VAL A 23 0.19 -12.90 -33.25
C VAL A 23 -0.98 -12.23 -32.54
N ILE A 24 -1.90 -11.62 -33.29
CA ILE A 24 -3.10 -10.99 -32.72
C ILE A 24 -3.98 -12.04 -32.05
N ALA A 25 -4.23 -13.18 -32.69
CA ALA A 25 -5.01 -14.27 -32.08
C ALA A 25 -4.35 -14.80 -30.79
N GLY A 26 -3.02 -14.92 -30.77
CA GLY A 26 -2.26 -15.28 -29.57
C GLY A 26 -2.39 -14.25 -28.45
N LEU A 27 -2.24 -12.96 -28.76
CA LEU A 27 -2.42 -11.87 -27.79
C LEU A 27 -3.86 -11.79 -27.27
N MET A 28 -4.85 -12.05 -28.12
CA MET A 28 -6.26 -12.09 -27.73
C MET A 28 -6.55 -13.27 -26.79
N ILE A 29 -5.96 -14.44 -27.03
CA ILE A 29 -6.08 -15.58 -26.11
C ILE A 29 -5.48 -15.21 -24.75
N VAL A 30 -4.25 -14.68 -24.73
CA VAL A 30 -3.60 -14.25 -23.48
C VAL A 30 -4.46 -13.21 -22.74
N ALA A 31 -4.94 -12.18 -23.43
CA ALA A 31 -5.76 -11.12 -22.85
C ALA A 31 -7.13 -11.60 -22.32
N VAL A 32 -7.71 -12.64 -22.91
CA VAL A 32 -8.98 -13.23 -22.44
C VAL A 32 -8.74 -14.25 -21.32
N THR A 33 -7.54 -14.82 -21.22
CA THR A 33 -7.16 -15.76 -20.14
C THR A 33 -6.47 -15.09 -18.95
N SER A 34 -5.96 -13.87 -19.11
CA SER A 34 -5.44 -13.07 -18.00
C SER A 34 -6.62 -12.44 -17.28
N ASP A 35 -6.91 -12.86 -16.05
CA ASP A 35 -7.75 -12.08 -15.15
C ASP A 35 -6.94 -10.84 -14.74
N PRO A 36 -7.28 -9.63 -15.23
CA PRO A 36 -6.57 -8.44 -14.78
C PRO A 36 -6.88 -8.24 -13.30
N VAL A 37 -5.84 -8.19 -12.48
CA VAL A 37 -6.01 -7.80 -11.07
C VAL A 37 -6.47 -6.35 -11.04
N ALA A 38 -7.63 -6.11 -10.43
CA ALA A 38 -8.18 -4.76 -10.33
C ALA A 38 -7.30 -3.91 -9.42
N THR A 39 -7.24 -2.60 -9.68
CA THR A 39 -6.62 -1.64 -8.74
C THR A 39 -7.71 -1.07 -7.84
N GLY A 40 -7.51 -1.15 -6.53
CA GLY A 40 -8.53 -0.79 -5.56
C GLY A 40 -8.11 -1.10 -4.13
N THR A 41 -9.05 -0.99 -3.20
CA THR A 41 -8.82 -1.17 -1.77
C THR A 41 -9.48 -2.41 -1.18
N ASP A 42 -10.09 -3.23 -2.04
CA ASP A 42 -10.66 -4.52 -1.64
C ASP A 42 -9.57 -5.60 -1.53
N ILE A 43 -9.83 -6.64 -0.74
CA ILE A 43 -8.92 -7.79 -0.62
C ILE A 43 -8.79 -8.48 -1.98
N GLY A 44 -7.56 -8.68 -2.45
CA GLY A 44 -7.22 -9.24 -3.75
C GLY A 44 -7.02 -8.19 -4.85
N ASP A 45 -7.30 -6.92 -4.58
CA ASP A 45 -6.95 -5.83 -5.49
C ASP A 45 -5.47 -5.46 -5.36
N ARG A 46 -4.90 -4.95 -6.45
CA ARG A 46 -3.62 -4.24 -6.44
C ARG A 46 -3.79 -2.91 -5.73
N ALA A 47 -2.88 -2.64 -4.79
CA ALA A 47 -2.81 -1.38 -4.08
C ALA A 47 -2.84 -0.19 -5.07
N PRO A 48 -3.64 0.85 -4.81
CA PRO A 48 -3.62 2.06 -5.61
C PRO A 48 -2.24 2.72 -5.58
N GLU A 49 -1.97 3.56 -6.58
CA GLU A 49 -0.74 4.35 -6.60
C GLU A 49 -0.67 5.26 -5.36
N LEU A 50 0.52 5.36 -4.78
CA LEU A 50 0.84 6.27 -3.70
C LEU A 50 2.23 6.85 -3.94
N THR A 51 2.27 8.06 -4.49
CA THR A 51 3.50 8.83 -4.71
C THR A 51 3.39 10.18 -4.02
N SER A 52 4.37 10.53 -3.19
CA SER A 52 4.38 11.78 -2.43
C SER A 52 5.78 12.10 -1.88
N MET A 53 5.87 12.90 -0.83
CA MET A 53 7.07 13.07 -0.01
C MET A 53 6.93 12.23 1.26
N ALA A 54 8.00 11.58 1.72
CA ALA A 54 8.03 10.91 3.02
C ALA A 54 9.19 11.40 3.87
N TYR A 55 8.97 11.42 5.19
CA TYR A 55 9.97 11.71 6.20
C TYR A 55 10.42 10.42 6.90
N ASP A 56 11.73 10.18 6.93
CA ASP A 56 12.37 8.99 7.49
C ASP A 56 13.25 9.28 8.72
N GLY A 57 13.17 10.49 9.29
CA GLY A 57 14.01 10.94 10.40
C GLY A 57 15.31 11.61 9.98
N ALA A 58 15.75 11.43 8.73
CA ALA A 58 16.89 12.14 8.16
C ALA A 58 16.44 13.35 7.32
N GLY A 59 15.28 13.26 6.67
CA GLY A 59 14.69 14.36 5.92
C GLY A 59 13.52 13.92 5.05
N TRP A 60 12.96 14.88 4.30
CA TRP A 60 11.90 14.62 3.33
C TRP A 60 12.48 14.19 1.98
N ALA A 61 12.02 13.06 1.45
CA ALA A 61 12.40 12.53 0.14
C ALA A 61 11.17 12.09 -0.68
N ASN A 62 11.34 11.94 -1.99
CA ASN A 62 10.29 11.37 -2.83
C ASN A 62 9.99 9.94 -2.38
N PHE A 63 8.71 9.63 -2.27
CA PHE A 63 8.18 8.33 -1.90
C PHE A 63 7.35 7.77 -3.05
N ASP A 64 7.50 6.48 -3.28
CA ASP A 64 6.71 5.71 -4.23
C ASP A 64 6.47 4.33 -3.62
N LEU A 65 5.23 4.03 -3.26
CA LEU A 65 4.87 2.74 -2.65
C LEU A 65 5.20 1.57 -3.58
N SER A 66 5.11 1.75 -4.90
CA SER A 66 5.37 0.67 -5.85
C SER A 66 6.83 0.21 -5.83
N SER A 67 7.75 1.05 -5.34
CA SER A 67 9.16 0.68 -5.18
C SER A 67 9.40 -0.38 -4.09
N TYR A 68 8.41 -0.63 -3.23
CA TYR A 68 8.44 -1.67 -2.21
C TYR A 68 7.93 -3.03 -2.72
N PHE A 69 7.35 -3.07 -3.92
CA PHE A 69 6.77 -4.29 -4.46
C PHE A 69 7.78 -5.11 -5.27
N ASP A 70 7.74 -6.43 -5.09
CA ASP A 70 8.31 -7.42 -5.98
C ASP A 70 7.18 -8.05 -6.80
N GLU A 71 6.89 -7.50 -7.98
CA GLU A 71 5.86 -8.02 -8.89
C GLU A 71 6.12 -9.45 -9.39
N THR A 72 7.32 -10.00 -9.15
CA THR A 72 7.66 -11.39 -9.48
C THR A 72 7.49 -12.35 -8.32
N TRP A 73 7.20 -11.83 -7.13
CA TRP A 73 6.90 -12.63 -5.96
C TRP A 73 5.67 -13.51 -6.17
N VAL A 74 5.70 -14.68 -5.55
CA VAL A 74 4.58 -15.63 -5.55
C VAL A 74 4.38 -16.14 -4.13
N GLU A 75 3.12 -16.42 -3.79
CA GLU A 75 2.74 -16.90 -2.47
C GLU A 75 3.59 -18.10 -2.02
N GLY A 76 4.11 -18.03 -0.80
CA GLY A 76 5.02 -19.02 -0.21
C GLY A 76 6.51 -18.84 -0.54
N GLN A 77 6.90 -17.78 -1.27
CA GLN A 77 8.30 -17.36 -1.35
C GLN A 77 8.62 -16.28 -0.31
N PRO A 78 9.90 -16.12 0.07
CA PRO A 78 10.33 -14.99 0.88
C PRO A 78 9.99 -13.65 0.23
N GLY A 79 9.51 -12.69 1.02
CA GLY A 79 9.20 -11.36 0.54
C GLY A 79 8.81 -10.39 1.66
N SER A 80 9.02 -9.09 1.43
CA SER A 80 8.68 -8.06 2.41
C SER A 80 7.22 -7.64 2.28
N TRP A 81 6.44 -7.87 3.33
CA TRP A 81 5.06 -7.41 3.44
C TRP A 81 5.01 -5.96 3.91
N ILE A 82 3.84 -5.32 3.80
CA ILE A 82 3.66 -3.94 4.23
C ILE A 82 2.43 -3.81 5.12
N ILE A 83 2.58 -3.14 6.26
CA ILE A 83 1.46 -2.54 7.00
C ILE A 83 1.42 -1.06 6.60
N LEU A 84 0.38 -0.67 5.87
CA LEU A 84 0.13 0.72 5.49
C LEU A 84 -0.97 1.29 6.40
N GLU A 85 -0.64 2.30 7.20
CA GLU A 85 -1.61 3.04 8.03
C GLU A 85 -1.90 4.40 7.40
N PHE A 86 -3.17 4.73 7.18
CA PHE A 86 -3.62 6.11 7.04
C PHE A 86 -3.97 6.67 8.40
N MET A 87 -3.34 7.78 8.78
CA MET A 87 -3.46 8.37 10.11
C MET A 87 -3.55 9.89 10.05
N ASP A 88 -4.01 10.50 11.14
CA ASP A 88 -4.02 11.95 11.35
C ASP A 88 -3.37 12.25 12.72
N THR A 89 -2.40 13.18 12.78
CA THR A 89 -1.59 13.44 13.98
C THR A 89 -2.44 14.04 15.12
N ASP A 90 -3.58 14.62 14.77
CA ASP A 90 -4.58 15.14 15.70
C ASP A 90 -5.71 14.17 16.03
N CYS A 91 -5.76 12.99 15.39
CA CYS A 91 -6.69 11.95 15.77
C CYS A 91 -6.29 11.32 17.12
N PRO A 92 -7.09 11.46 18.20
CA PRO A 92 -6.72 10.95 19.52
C PRO A 92 -6.50 9.44 19.55
N TYR A 93 -7.21 8.72 18.68
CA TYR A 93 -7.06 7.27 18.56
C TYR A 93 -5.78 6.89 17.82
N CYS A 94 -5.38 7.63 16.77
CA CYS A 94 -4.07 7.43 16.11
C CYS A 94 -2.93 7.64 17.11
N VAL A 95 -2.99 8.73 17.89
CA VAL A 95 -1.98 9.03 18.93
C VAL A 95 -1.90 7.93 19.98
N GLN A 96 -3.04 7.36 20.40
CA GLN A 96 -3.08 6.25 21.36
C GLN A 96 -2.50 4.95 20.78
N ARG A 97 -2.74 4.68 19.50
CA ARG A 97 -2.28 3.46 18.81
C ARG A 97 -0.86 3.56 18.27
N ALA A 98 -0.26 4.76 18.21
CA ALA A 98 1.09 4.98 17.72
C ALA A 98 2.12 4.03 18.35
N GLY A 99 2.04 3.79 19.67
CA GLY A 99 2.95 2.88 20.35
C GLY A 99 2.84 1.42 19.87
N GLU A 100 1.64 0.97 19.54
CA GLU A 100 1.41 -0.37 18.99
C GLU A 100 2.00 -0.51 17.58
N LEU A 101 1.94 0.54 16.77
CA LEU A 101 2.58 0.55 15.45
C LEU A 101 4.11 0.43 15.54
N GLY A 102 4.71 1.12 16.51
CA GLY A 102 6.13 0.97 16.85
C GLY A 102 6.47 -0.44 17.35
N ASP A 103 5.59 -1.05 18.14
CA ASP A 103 5.76 -2.43 18.58
C ASP A 103 5.67 -3.42 17.40
N TRP A 104 4.77 -3.20 16.43
CA TRP A 104 4.69 -4.02 15.22
C TRP A 104 5.94 -3.93 14.35
N ASP A 105 6.49 -2.73 14.14
CA ASP A 105 7.75 -2.51 13.42
C ASP A 105 8.91 -3.29 14.07
N ALA A 106 8.99 -3.29 15.41
CA ALA A 106 10.03 -4.01 16.13
C ALA A 106 9.79 -5.54 16.19
N VAL A 107 8.53 -5.97 16.21
CA VAL A 107 8.18 -7.40 16.28
C VAL A 107 8.33 -8.05 14.92
N PHE A 108 7.75 -7.48 13.87
CA PHE A 108 7.67 -8.10 12.53
C PHE A 108 8.88 -7.80 11.64
N ASP A 109 10.06 -7.76 12.26
CA ASP A 109 11.35 -7.59 11.60
C ASP A 109 11.98 -8.96 11.36
N ALA A 110 12.46 -9.23 10.14
CA ALA A 110 13.15 -10.50 9.83
C ALA A 110 14.43 -10.72 10.67
N GLU A 111 15.04 -9.65 11.20
CA GLU A 111 16.16 -9.71 12.13
C GLU A 111 15.73 -10.08 13.57
N ASN A 112 14.44 -10.00 13.88
CA ASN A 112 13.90 -10.38 15.19
C ASN A 112 13.79 -11.92 15.31
N PRO A 113 14.61 -12.56 16.17
CA PRO A 113 14.62 -14.02 16.29
C PRO A 113 13.36 -14.61 16.92
N GLN A 114 12.51 -13.78 17.56
CA GLN A 114 11.22 -14.24 18.10
C GLN A 114 10.13 -14.32 17.03
N TRP A 115 10.25 -13.52 15.96
CA TRP A 115 9.32 -13.50 14.84
C TRP A 115 9.63 -14.61 13.85
N ALA A 116 10.88 -14.69 13.40
CA ALA A 116 11.39 -15.77 12.54
C ALA A 116 10.50 -16.08 11.30
N ASN A 117 9.90 -15.04 10.73
CA ASN A 117 8.98 -15.09 9.59
C ASN A 117 9.36 -13.99 8.58
N GLU A 118 8.47 -13.69 7.63
CA GLU A 118 8.71 -12.69 6.58
C GLU A 118 8.92 -11.29 7.17
N ASP A 119 9.75 -10.49 6.49
CA ASP A 119 9.95 -9.09 6.85
C ASP A 119 8.66 -8.27 6.62
N VAL A 120 8.37 -7.32 7.50
CA VAL A 120 7.17 -6.48 7.41
C VAL A 120 7.55 -5.02 7.61
N GLN A 121 7.33 -4.23 6.57
CA GLN A 121 7.59 -2.80 6.60
C GLN A 121 6.34 -2.05 7.05
N VAL A 122 6.45 -1.28 8.12
CA VAL A 122 5.40 -0.32 8.50
C VAL A 122 5.59 0.95 7.67
N ILE A 123 4.49 1.53 7.19
CA ILE A 123 4.47 2.82 6.50
C ILE A 123 3.25 3.59 6.99
N ALA A 124 3.47 4.80 7.51
CA ALA A 124 2.38 5.69 7.90
C ALA A 124 2.13 6.73 6.80
N VAL A 125 0.88 6.99 6.47
CA VAL A 125 0.41 8.03 5.56
C VAL A 125 -0.33 9.06 6.40
N ALA A 126 0.31 10.20 6.63
CA ALA A 126 -0.18 11.24 7.51
C ALA A 126 -1.02 12.25 6.73
N ALA A 127 -2.29 12.31 7.09
CA ALA A 127 -3.31 13.16 6.50
C ALA A 127 -3.85 14.17 7.52
N GLU A 128 -4.44 15.27 7.03
CA GLU A 128 -5.19 16.23 7.85
C GLU A 128 -6.68 16.07 7.56
N LEU A 129 -7.42 15.36 8.41
CA LEU A 129 -8.86 15.26 8.26
C LEU A 129 -9.47 16.66 8.36
N ASN A 130 -10.28 17.03 7.35
CA ASN A 130 -10.97 18.32 7.30
C ASN A 130 -12.15 18.40 8.28
N ILE A 131 -11.85 18.35 9.58
CA ILE A 131 -12.79 18.38 10.70
C ILE A 131 -12.27 19.31 11.80
N ALA A 132 -13.17 19.77 12.66
CA ALA A 132 -12.84 20.80 13.63
C ALA A 132 -11.82 20.32 14.68
N GLY A 133 -10.70 21.05 14.79
CA GLY A 133 -9.66 20.80 15.78
C GLY A 133 -8.56 19.85 15.32
N HIS A 134 -8.47 19.62 14.01
CA HIS A 134 -7.35 18.98 13.33
C HIS A 134 -6.65 20.06 12.49
N ASP A 135 -5.34 20.17 12.65
CA ASP A 135 -4.47 21.12 11.94
C ASP A 135 -3.07 20.51 11.91
N SER A 136 -2.71 19.85 10.81
CA SER A 136 -1.50 19.06 10.73
C SER A 136 -0.49 19.71 9.79
N SER A 137 0.79 19.53 10.09
CA SER A 137 1.89 20.09 9.29
C SER A 137 3.01 19.08 9.14
N ARG A 138 3.91 19.31 8.19
CA ARG A 138 5.10 18.47 8.05
C ARG A 138 5.95 18.48 9.32
N GLU A 139 6.10 19.64 9.95
CA GLU A 139 6.85 19.76 11.20
C GLU A 139 6.16 18.99 12.36
N GLU A 140 4.83 18.94 12.36
CA GLU A 140 4.08 18.10 13.30
C GLU A 140 4.21 16.61 13.00
N ILE A 141 4.22 16.21 11.73
CA ILE A 141 4.49 14.82 11.30
C ILE A 141 5.89 14.39 11.76
N GLU A 142 6.90 15.23 11.56
CA GLU A 142 8.26 15.03 12.07
C GLU A 142 8.24 14.85 13.59
N ALA A 143 7.56 15.76 14.31
CA ALA A 143 7.49 15.71 15.77
C ALA A 143 6.73 14.50 16.31
N PHE A 144 5.66 14.08 15.62
CA PHE A 144 4.93 12.86 15.92
C PHE A 144 5.85 11.65 15.73
N ARG A 145 6.44 11.47 14.55
CA ARG A 145 7.33 10.35 14.26
C ARG A 145 8.50 10.26 15.25
N ASP A 146 9.22 11.37 15.44
CA ASP A 146 10.45 11.43 16.23
C ASP A 146 10.19 11.56 17.73
N LYS A 147 8.92 11.73 18.12
CA LYS A 147 8.51 11.97 19.50
C LYS A 147 9.22 13.18 20.11
N SER A 148 9.27 14.28 19.35
CA SER A 148 9.93 15.53 19.73
C SER A 148 8.91 16.56 20.25
N ALA A 149 9.41 17.52 21.03
CA ALA A 149 8.57 18.54 21.67
C ALA A 149 8.41 19.79 20.80
N GLY A 150 7.35 20.57 21.05
CA GLY A 150 7.12 21.87 20.40
C GLY A 150 6.01 21.87 19.34
N HIS A 151 5.42 20.71 19.06
CA HIS A 151 4.23 20.55 18.22
C HIS A 151 3.12 19.87 19.03
N THR A 152 1.87 20.14 18.66
CA THR A 152 0.69 19.59 19.33
C THR A 152 0.15 18.45 18.48
N CYS A 153 -0.08 17.29 19.07
CA CYS A 153 -0.70 16.12 18.46
C CYS A 153 -1.89 15.70 19.34
N ALA A 154 -3.11 15.81 18.83
CA ALA A 154 -4.37 15.56 19.54
C ALA A 154 -4.48 16.33 20.87
N LYS A 155 -4.17 17.63 20.82
CA LYS A 155 -4.24 18.60 21.95
C LYS A 155 -3.23 18.37 23.08
N GLN A 156 -2.26 17.48 22.88
CA GLN A 156 -1.11 17.29 23.78
C GLN A 156 0.18 17.48 22.99
N ASP A 157 1.31 17.64 23.68
CA ASP A 157 2.60 17.73 22.99
C ASP A 157 2.93 16.38 22.31
N CYS A 158 3.42 16.38 21.07
CA CYS A 158 3.72 15.17 20.32
C CYS A 158 4.74 14.26 21.04
N SER A 159 5.63 14.82 21.87
CA SER A 159 6.56 14.05 22.70
C SER A 159 5.87 13.24 23.81
N ALA A 160 4.60 13.51 24.10
CA ALA A 160 3.83 12.83 25.14
C ALA A 160 3.08 11.58 24.64
N ARG A 161 3.08 11.29 23.32
CA ARG A 161 2.45 10.06 22.80
C ARG A 161 3.12 8.80 23.36
N ASP A 162 2.38 7.70 23.42
CA ASP A 162 2.92 6.41 23.87
C ASP A 162 3.92 5.81 22.84
N GLY A 163 4.72 4.85 23.30
CA GLY A 163 5.73 4.17 22.48
C GLY A 163 7.07 4.92 22.35
N SER A 164 7.96 4.40 21.49
CA SER A 164 9.22 5.06 21.13
C SER A 164 9.05 5.96 19.89
N ALA A 165 10.08 6.74 19.58
CA ALA A 165 10.22 7.31 18.24
C ALA A 165 10.18 6.16 17.20
N HIS A 166 9.57 6.42 16.05
CA HIS A 166 9.39 5.41 15.01
C HIS A 166 10.56 5.45 14.01
N SER A 167 10.96 4.27 13.53
CA SER A 167 11.99 4.08 12.49
C SER A 167 11.42 4.14 11.07
N PHE A 168 10.16 3.78 10.90
CA PHE A 168 9.49 3.74 9.60
C PHE A 168 9.14 5.11 9.02
N PRO A 169 8.92 5.21 7.69
CA PRO A 169 8.61 6.47 7.04
C PRO A 169 7.17 6.96 7.30
N TYR A 170 7.03 8.28 7.32
CA TYR A 170 5.74 8.98 7.32
C TYR A 170 5.57 9.71 5.98
N VAL A 171 4.65 9.24 5.16
CA VAL A 171 4.26 9.81 3.87
C VAL A 171 3.31 10.97 4.10
N ASP A 172 3.58 12.12 3.46
CA ASP A 172 2.72 13.29 3.50
C ASP A 172 1.50 13.11 2.59
N ASP A 173 0.32 13.16 3.19
CA ASP A 173 -0.97 13.26 2.52
C ASP A 173 -1.84 14.36 3.16
N LEU A 174 -1.22 15.47 3.57
CA LEU A 174 -1.95 16.64 4.09
C LEU A 174 -2.92 17.23 3.04
N SER A 175 -2.72 16.95 1.75
CA SER A 175 -3.66 17.33 0.69
C SER A 175 -4.89 16.41 0.55
N LEU A 176 -4.88 15.25 1.20
CA LEU A 176 -5.91 14.19 1.12
C LEU A 176 -6.02 13.48 -0.23
N ASP A 177 -5.05 13.68 -1.14
CA ASP A 177 -5.09 13.08 -2.47
C ASP A 177 -4.96 11.55 -2.42
N ALA A 178 -4.11 11.03 -1.52
CA ALA A 178 -3.99 9.59 -1.31
C ALA A 178 -5.20 9.03 -0.60
N MET A 179 -5.70 9.66 0.46
CA MET A 179 -6.95 9.25 1.13
C MET A 179 -8.12 9.15 0.14
N ASP A 180 -8.27 10.12 -0.77
CA ASP A 180 -9.30 10.11 -1.81
C ASP A 180 -9.09 8.95 -2.80
N THR A 181 -7.86 8.74 -3.26
CA THR A 181 -7.50 7.65 -4.19
C THR A 181 -7.75 6.27 -3.58
N TRP A 182 -7.39 6.11 -2.31
CA TRP A 182 -7.57 4.89 -1.53
C TRP A 182 -8.98 4.78 -0.92
N LYS A 183 -9.85 5.78 -1.13
CA LYS A 183 -11.22 5.85 -0.61
C LYS A 183 -11.29 5.68 0.92
N VAL A 184 -10.25 6.11 1.62
CA VAL A 184 -10.18 6.10 3.07
C VAL A 184 -11.05 7.23 3.61
N ARG A 185 -11.95 6.93 4.56
CA ARG A 185 -12.93 7.89 5.06
C ARG A 185 -12.71 8.33 6.51
N GLY A 186 -11.71 7.78 7.17
CA GLY A 186 -11.38 8.11 8.55
C GLY A 186 -10.00 7.58 8.91
N THR A 187 -9.54 7.94 10.09
CA THR A 187 -8.24 7.52 10.61
C THR A 187 -8.38 6.97 12.04
N PRO A 188 -7.61 5.93 12.40
CA PRO A 188 -6.70 5.20 11.54
C PRO A 188 -7.44 4.19 10.64
N THR A 189 -6.89 3.96 9.46
CA THR A 189 -7.29 2.86 8.56
C THR A 189 -6.03 2.10 8.15
N TYR A 190 -6.10 0.77 8.15
CA TYR A 190 -4.95 -0.10 7.91
C TYR A 190 -5.16 -0.97 6.67
N PHE A 191 -4.07 -1.20 5.94
CA PHE A 191 -3.97 -2.20 4.89
C PHE A 191 -2.76 -3.10 5.17
N VAL A 192 -2.94 -4.40 4.95
CA VAL A 192 -1.82 -5.34 4.86
C VAL A 192 -1.65 -5.72 3.40
N ILE A 193 -0.47 -5.47 2.86
CA ILE A 193 -0.16 -5.62 1.44
C ILE A 193 0.91 -6.71 1.31
N GLN A 194 0.67 -7.64 0.38
CA GLN A 194 1.60 -8.70 -0.01
C GLN A 194 2.82 -8.10 -0.71
N PRO A 195 3.94 -8.85 -0.81
CA PRO A 195 5.15 -8.37 -1.48
C PRO A 195 4.93 -7.98 -2.94
N ASP A 196 3.96 -8.55 -3.65
CA ASP A 196 3.64 -8.21 -5.04
C ASP A 196 2.71 -7.00 -5.21
N GLY A 197 2.35 -6.33 -4.12
CA GLY A 197 1.48 -5.15 -4.10
C GLY A 197 -0.01 -5.45 -4.05
N ILE A 198 -0.41 -6.69 -3.74
CA ILE A 198 -1.82 -7.06 -3.60
C ILE A 198 -2.29 -6.90 -2.15
N ILE A 199 -3.49 -6.36 -1.95
CA ILE A 199 -4.08 -6.17 -0.63
C ILE A 199 -4.53 -7.52 -0.07
N ALA A 200 -3.90 -7.96 1.01
CA ALA A 200 -4.25 -9.20 1.71
C ALA A 200 -5.33 -8.98 2.78
N TRP A 201 -5.36 -7.78 3.37
CA TRP A 201 -6.32 -7.42 4.41
C TRP A 201 -6.51 -5.91 4.52
N THR A 202 -7.68 -5.48 4.99
CA THR A 202 -8.01 -4.08 5.30
C THR A 202 -8.83 -3.99 6.58
N SER A 203 -8.62 -2.94 7.36
CA SER A 203 -9.39 -2.67 8.59
C SER A 203 -10.88 -2.39 8.34
N ASP A 204 -11.28 -2.14 7.10
CA ASP A 204 -12.69 -2.02 6.72
C ASP A 204 -13.40 -3.40 6.69
N ASN A 205 -12.64 -4.49 6.75
CA ASN A 205 -13.13 -5.87 6.79
C ASN A 205 -12.47 -6.69 7.91
N THR A 206 -12.97 -6.50 9.14
CA THR A 206 -12.48 -7.19 10.35
C THR A 206 -13.07 -8.59 10.57
N ALA A 207 -13.72 -9.19 9.56
CA ALA A 207 -14.38 -10.49 9.73
C ALA A 207 -13.42 -11.65 10.04
N ARG A 208 -12.13 -11.48 9.68
CA ARG A 208 -11.10 -12.53 9.81
C ARG A 208 -10.04 -12.23 10.87
N TYR A 209 -9.64 -10.97 11.02
CA TYR A 209 -8.61 -10.51 11.95
C TYR A 209 -9.07 -9.20 12.60
N ALA A 210 -8.71 -8.99 13.87
CA ALA A 210 -9.13 -7.83 14.65
C ALA A 210 -8.33 -6.56 14.27
N ASP A 211 -7.07 -6.72 13.90
CA ASP A 211 -6.15 -5.64 13.54
C ASP A 211 -5.08 -6.11 12.53
N ALA A 212 -4.25 -5.18 12.06
CA ALA A 212 -3.21 -5.45 11.07
C ALA A 212 -2.10 -6.36 11.64
N GLY A 213 -1.79 -6.26 12.93
CA GLY A 213 -0.81 -7.12 13.59
C GLY A 213 -1.25 -8.58 13.62
N GLU A 214 -2.51 -8.86 13.95
CA GLU A 214 -3.08 -10.21 13.87
C GLU A 214 -3.11 -10.71 12.42
N ALA A 215 -3.46 -9.84 11.45
CA ALA A 215 -3.46 -10.20 10.04
C ALA A 215 -2.07 -10.59 9.54
N VAL A 216 -1.05 -9.79 9.85
CA VAL A 216 0.35 -10.08 9.50
C VAL A 216 0.86 -11.34 10.19
N ALA A 217 0.59 -11.49 11.50
CA ALA A 217 0.99 -12.68 12.25
C ALA A 217 0.43 -13.99 11.68
N ALA A 218 -0.69 -13.92 10.96
CA ALA A 218 -1.32 -15.06 10.31
C ALA A 218 -0.97 -15.23 8.83
N LEU A 219 -0.66 -14.15 8.11
CA LEU A 219 -0.49 -14.14 6.65
C LEU A 219 0.98 -14.09 6.22
N ALA A 220 1.82 -13.33 6.92
CA ALA A 220 3.22 -13.10 6.58
C ALA A 220 4.13 -14.17 7.23
N VAL A 221 3.75 -15.44 7.10
CA VAL A 221 4.47 -16.57 7.69
C VAL A 221 5.24 -17.33 6.63
N VAL A 222 6.45 -17.76 6.98
CA VAL A 222 7.24 -18.65 6.11
C VAL A 222 6.72 -20.07 6.32
N ASP A 223 5.96 -20.61 5.38
CA ASP A 223 5.58 -22.02 5.41
C ASP A 223 6.83 -22.89 5.30
N ALA A 224 7.06 -23.75 6.31
CA ALA A 224 8.23 -24.65 6.41
C ALA A 224 8.14 -25.89 5.53
#